data_AF-A0A0U4BWW7-F1
#
_entry.id   AF-A0A0U4BWW7-F1
#
_cell.length_a   1.000
_cell.length_b   1.000
_cell.length_c   1.000
_cell.angle_alpha   90.00
_cell.angle_beta   90.00
_cell.angle_gamma   90.00
#
_symmetry.space_group_name_H-M   'P 1'
#
loop_
_entity.id
_entity.type
_entity.pdbx_description
1 polymer ?
#
loop_
_entity_poly.entity_id
_entity_poly.type
_entity_poly.pdbx_seq_one_letter_code
_entity_poly.pdbx_strand_id
1 'polypeptide(L)'
;MRASALATAQAGYPVTDILRFPTFDFRGCTFPGGAMATTTAGEWQFHADGPATSGAADVVEGHLDHLSLTWRNAVCSITVSGRAAASFNEATQQLAIDERGFTGDLTTSGVVGCLGQVRNGQPINLSMRLQLTSPDGDINISVS
;
A
#
# COMPACT_ATOMS: atom_id res chain seq x y z
N MET A 1 8.92 8.76 -2.48
CA MET A 1 9.06 8.05 -1.18
C MET A 1 9.36 6.59 -1.50
N ARG A 2 10.18 5.89 -0.72
CA ARG A 2 10.30 4.42 -0.76
C ARG A 2 10.06 3.95 0.67
N ALA A 3 9.01 3.18 0.89
CA ALA A 3 8.69 2.62 2.20
C ALA A 3 8.72 1.10 2.10
N SER A 4 9.21 0.46 3.16
CA SER A 4 9.11 -0.98 3.37
C SER A 4 8.35 -1.25 4.66
N ALA A 5 7.32 -2.09 4.57
CA ALA A 5 6.57 -2.55 5.74
C ALA A 5 6.36 -4.06 5.72
N LEU A 6 6.22 -4.63 6.91
CA LEU A 6 5.76 -6.01 7.11
C LEU A 6 4.24 -6.02 7.28
N ALA A 7 3.51 -6.80 6.48
CA ALA A 7 2.07 -7.00 6.66
C ALA A 7 1.67 -8.48 6.57
N THR A 8 0.67 -8.87 7.37
CA THR A 8 0.07 -10.21 7.42
C THR A 8 -1.17 -10.26 6.53
N ALA A 9 -1.44 -11.38 5.86
CA ALA A 9 -2.63 -11.53 5.01
C ALA A 9 -3.26 -12.93 5.11
N GLN A 10 -4.60 -12.97 4.98
CA GLN A 10 -5.42 -14.19 4.87
C GLN A 10 -6.08 -14.24 3.47
N ALA A 11 -6.06 -15.42 2.84
CA ALA A 11 -6.67 -15.66 1.52
C ALA A 11 -8.11 -16.18 1.64
N GLY A 12 -9.02 -15.67 0.80
CA GLY A 12 -10.41 -16.17 0.68
C GLY A 12 -10.97 -16.00 -0.74
N TYR A 13 -11.60 -17.03 -1.30
CA TYR A 13 -12.34 -16.99 -2.57
C TYR A 13 -13.79 -16.52 -2.34
N PRO A 14 -14.46 -15.80 -3.28
CA PRO A 14 -14.20 -15.70 -4.72
C PRO A 14 -13.57 -14.36 -5.17
N VAL A 15 -12.49 -14.46 -5.98
CA VAL A 15 -11.86 -13.56 -7.00
C VAL A 15 -11.74 -12.05 -6.75
N THR A 16 -12.31 -11.50 -5.68
CA THR A 16 -12.38 -10.06 -5.48
C THR A 16 -11.56 -9.62 -4.28
N ASP A 17 -11.63 -10.28 -3.11
CA ASP A 17 -10.89 -9.82 -1.92
C ASP A 17 -9.81 -10.84 -1.56
N ILE A 18 -8.60 -10.66 -2.09
CA ILE A 18 -7.60 -11.72 -2.05
C ILE A 18 -6.72 -11.62 -0.80
N LEU A 19 -6.38 -10.40 -0.37
CA LEU A 19 -5.54 -10.17 0.80
C LEU A 19 -6.07 -9.02 1.64
N ARG A 20 -6.02 -9.23 2.96
CA ARG A 20 -6.38 -8.26 3.99
C ARG A 20 -5.18 -7.96 4.86
N PHE A 21 -4.87 -6.69 5.07
CA PHE A 21 -3.68 -6.29 5.82
C PHE A 21 -4.08 -5.58 7.12
N PRO A 22 -4.09 -6.28 8.27
CA PRO A 22 -4.55 -5.69 9.54
C PRO A 22 -3.44 -4.91 10.25
N THR A 23 -2.18 -5.20 9.97
CA THR A 23 -1.03 -4.57 10.64
C THR A 23 0.08 -4.26 9.66
N PHE A 24 0.76 -3.14 9.88
CA PHE A 24 1.89 -2.69 9.07
C PHE A 24 3.03 -2.20 9.97
N ASP A 25 4.26 -2.68 9.77
CA ASP A 25 5.47 -2.13 10.42
C ASP A 25 6.29 -1.33 9.42
N PHE A 26 6.01 -0.02 9.26
CA PHE A 26 6.74 0.84 8.33
C PHE A 26 8.11 1.24 8.86
N ARG A 27 9.16 0.97 8.08
CA ARG A 27 10.54 1.39 8.40
C ARG A 27 11.19 2.15 7.25
N GLY A 28 12.00 3.14 7.61
CA GLY A 28 12.81 3.92 6.65
C GLY A 28 12.03 4.90 5.77
N CYS A 29 10.79 5.26 6.14
CA CYS A 29 10.01 6.25 5.40
C CYS A 29 10.66 7.63 5.52
N THR A 30 10.94 8.27 4.39
CA THR A 30 11.62 9.57 4.30
C THR A 30 10.82 10.57 3.49
N PHE A 31 10.85 11.82 3.95
CA PHE A 31 10.24 12.98 3.29
C PHE A 31 11.14 14.20 3.46
N PRO A 32 10.99 15.26 2.64
CA PRO A 32 11.64 16.53 2.92
C PRO A 32 11.45 16.97 4.39
N GLY A 33 12.56 17.12 5.12
CA GLY A 33 12.54 17.41 6.56
C GLY A 33 12.85 16.21 7.47
N GLY A 34 13.15 15.03 6.92
CA GLY A 34 13.77 13.92 7.64
C GLY A 34 12.94 12.63 7.68
N ALA A 35 13.16 11.83 8.72
CA ALA A 35 12.41 10.61 8.97
C ALA A 35 10.93 10.93 9.17
N MET A 36 10.06 10.12 8.58
CA MET A 36 8.62 10.31 8.59
C MET A 36 7.97 9.10 9.23
N ALA A 37 7.35 9.31 10.39
CA ALA A 37 6.54 8.28 11.02
C ALA A 37 5.34 8.01 10.09
N THR A 38 5.14 6.74 9.77
CA THR A 38 4.07 6.28 8.89
C THR A 38 3.21 5.31 9.67
N THR A 39 1.92 5.59 9.73
CA THR A 39 0.92 4.76 10.39
C THR A 39 -0.26 4.57 9.44
N THR A 40 -0.94 3.43 9.55
CA THR A 40 -2.17 3.18 8.81
C THR A 40 -3.38 3.33 9.71
N ALA A 41 -4.52 3.62 9.10
CA ALA A 41 -5.81 3.51 9.75
C ALA A 41 -6.65 2.47 9.01
N GLY A 42 -7.23 1.52 9.76
CA GLY A 42 -8.07 0.47 9.20
C GLY A 42 -7.29 -0.64 8.48
N GLU A 43 -8.06 -1.49 7.80
CA GLU A 43 -7.58 -2.63 7.03
C GLU A 43 -7.54 -2.25 5.55
N TRP A 44 -6.47 -2.61 4.85
CA TRP A 44 -6.40 -2.48 3.40
C TRP A 44 -6.79 -3.79 2.74
N GLN A 45 -7.44 -3.69 1.58
CA GLN A 45 -7.92 -4.84 0.82
C GLN A 45 -7.29 -4.83 -0.57
N PHE A 46 -6.66 -5.93 -0.96
CA PHE A 46 -6.11 -6.10 -2.31
C PHE A 46 -7.09 -6.89 -3.18
N HIS A 47 -7.43 -6.30 -4.32
CA HIS A 47 -8.25 -6.89 -5.36
C HIS A 47 -7.40 -7.11 -6.60
N ALA A 48 -7.35 -8.33 -7.12
CA ALA A 48 -6.66 -8.58 -8.39
C ALA A 48 -7.52 -8.14 -9.58
N ASP A 49 -6.89 -7.56 -10.59
CA ASP A 49 -7.59 -7.07 -11.80
C ASP A 49 -7.77 -8.17 -12.87
N GLY A 50 -7.17 -9.35 -12.66
CA GLY A 50 -7.19 -10.45 -13.61
C GLY A 50 -7.29 -11.83 -12.94
N PRO A 51 -7.65 -12.86 -13.72
CA PRO A 51 -7.70 -14.23 -13.20
C PRO A 51 -6.31 -14.68 -12.74
N ALA A 52 -6.27 -15.41 -11.63
CA ALA A 52 -5.08 -16.05 -11.13
C ALA A 52 -4.47 -16.96 -12.22
N THR A 53 -3.26 -16.63 -12.67
CA THR A 53 -2.48 -17.47 -13.59
C THR A 53 -1.84 -18.62 -12.82
N SER A 54 -1.52 -19.72 -13.48
CA SER A 54 -1.12 -20.98 -12.82
C SER A 54 0.39 -21.09 -12.55
N GLY A 55 1.05 -20.02 -12.11
CA GLY A 55 2.48 -20.00 -11.81
C GLY A 55 2.77 -19.55 -10.38
N ALA A 56 3.46 -20.38 -9.59
CA ALA A 56 3.89 -20.07 -8.21
C ALA A 56 4.93 -18.92 -8.08
N ALA A 57 5.18 -18.19 -9.16
CA ALA A 57 6.10 -17.06 -9.23
C ALA A 57 5.48 -15.88 -9.98
N ASP A 58 4.15 -15.80 -9.97
CA ASP A 58 3.43 -14.81 -10.75
C ASP A 58 3.40 -13.46 -10.02
N VAL A 59 3.42 -12.41 -10.83
CA VAL A 59 3.11 -11.06 -10.38
C VAL A 59 1.63 -10.84 -10.65
N VAL A 60 0.85 -10.76 -9.58
CA VAL A 60 -0.59 -10.54 -9.62
C VAL A 60 -0.83 -9.03 -9.60
N GLU A 61 -1.26 -8.49 -10.74
CA GLU A 61 -1.65 -7.08 -10.85
C GLU A 61 -3.05 -6.85 -10.27
N GLY A 62 -3.25 -5.69 -9.66
CA GLY A 62 -4.49 -5.34 -8.98
C GLY A 62 -4.52 -3.91 -8.43
N HIS A 63 -5.39 -3.72 -7.45
CA HIS A 63 -5.51 -2.46 -6.73
C HIS A 63 -5.78 -2.69 -5.24
N LEU A 64 -5.34 -1.72 -4.44
CA LEU A 64 -5.67 -1.61 -3.03
C LEU A 64 -6.86 -0.67 -2.83
N ASP A 65 -7.87 -1.17 -2.14
CA ASP A 65 -8.96 -0.38 -1.62
C ASP A 65 -8.77 -0.01 -0.14
N HIS A 66 -9.42 1.09 0.24
CA HIS A 66 -9.37 1.66 1.58
C HIS A 66 -7.96 1.97 2.07
N LEU A 67 -7.04 2.30 1.15
CA LEU A 67 -5.71 2.75 1.53
C LEU A 67 -5.84 4.01 2.38
N SER A 68 -5.22 3.99 3.56
CA SER A 68 -5.16 5.13 4.46
C SER A 68 -3.83 5.13 5.21
N LEU A 69 -3.03 6.16 4.96
CA LEU A 69 -1.72 6.40 5.53
C LEU A 69 -1.69 7.76 6.19
N THR A 70 -1.35 7.82 7.46
CA THR A 70 -0.94 9.06 8.10
C THR A 70 0.57 9.13 8.15
N TRP A 71 1.10 10.22 7.62
CA TRP A 71 2.50 10.56 7.61
C TRP A 71 2.75 11.76 8.49
N ARG A 72 3.68 11.63 9.43
CA ARG A 72 3.97 12.69 10.38
C ARG A 72 5.46 12.80 10.67
N ASN A 73 5.96 14.03 10.64
CA ASN A 73 7.25 14.40 11.20
C ASN A 73 7.12 15.74 11.95
N ALA A 74 8.25 16.32 12.35
CA ALA A 74 8.28 17.57 13.10
C ALA A 74 7.72 18.79 12.33
N VAL A 75 7.66 18.74 11.01
CA VAL A 75 7.33 19.89 10.14
C VAL A 75 6.09 19.69 9.28
N CYS A 76 5.61 18.46 9.15
CA CYS A 76 4.56 18.08 8.22
C CYS A 76 3.75 16.90 8.78
N SER A 77 2.44 17.02 8.74
CA SER A 77 1.50 15.95 9.01
C SER A 77 0.49 15.90 7.87
N ILE A 78 0.36 14.77 7.20
CA ILE A 78 -0.62 14.56 6.14
C ILE A 78 -1.24 13.18 6.25
N THR A 79 -2.48 13.03 5.80
CA THR A 79 -3.13 11.75 5.60
C THR A 79 -3.35 11.54 4.11
N VAL A 80 -2.90 10.41 3.57
CA VAL A 80 -3.13 9.99 2.20
C VAL A 80 -4.17 8.88 2.24
N SER A 81 -5.25 9.04 1.49
CA SER A 81 -6.29 8.03 1.43
C SER A 81 -6.89 7.89 0.05
N GLY A 82 -7.37 6.68 -0.24
CA GLY A 82 -8.11 6.36 -1.46
C GLY A 82 -7.80 4.97 -1.99
N ARG A 83 -7.72 4.87 -3.32
CA ARG A 83 -7.39 3.63 -4.04
C ARG A 83 -6.03 3.78 -4.71
N ALA A 84 -5.23 2.72 -4.73
CA ALA A 84 -3.93 2.72 -5.39
C ALA A 84 -3.72 1.45 -6.22
N ALA A 85 -3.14 1.61 -7.41
CA ALA A 85 -2.67 0.47 -8.18
C ALA A 85 -1.56 -0.26 -7.41
N ALA A 86 -1.63 -1.58 -7.38
CA ALA A 86 -0.69 -2.42 -6.67
C ALA A 86 -0.46 -3.75 -7.39
N SER A 87 0.70 -4.34 -7.18
CA SER A 87 1.01 -5.68 -7.67
C SER A 87 1.64 -6.53 -6.57
N PHE A 88 1.21 -7.77 -6.49
CA PHE A 88 1.73 -8.73 -5.54
C PHE A 88 2.62 -9.74 -6.25
N ASN A 89 3.87 -9.85 -5.80
CA ASN A 89 4.82 -10.85 -6.27
C ASN A 89 4.86 -12.01 -5.28
N GLU A 90 4.40 -13.18 -5.71
CA GLU A 90 4.33 -14.39 -4.89
C GLU A 90 5.72 -14.96 -4.59
N ALA A 91 6.64 -14.91 -5.56
CA ALA A 91 8.00 -15.45 -5.39
C ALA A 91 8.81 -14.70 -4.32
N THR A 92 8.61 -13.39 -4.21
CA THR A 92 9.30 -12.56 -3.22
C THR A 92 8.44 -12.23 -2.01
N GLN A 93 7.16 -12.62 -2.02
CA GLN A 93 6.14 -12.20 -1.04
C GLN A 93 6.13 -10.67 -0.87
N GLN A 94 6.14 -9.91 -1.97
CA GLN A 94 6.18 -8.44 -1.93
C GLN A 94 4.97 -7.82 -2.59
N LEU A 95 4.33 -6.89 -1.88
CA LEU A 95 3.33 -5.99 -2.44
C LEU A 95 3.98 -4.68 -2.86
N ALA A 96 4.00 -4.42 -4.16
CA ALA A 96 4.43 -3.15 -4.72
C ALA A 96 3.21 -2.25 -4.94
N ILE A 97 3.23 -1.04 -4.40
CA ILE A 97 2.25 0.01 -4.66
C ILE A 97 2.96 1.03 -5.53
N ASP A 98 2.38 1.34 -6.69
CA ASP A 98 2.99 2.26 -7.64
C ASP A 98 1.92 3.08 -8.37
N GLU A 99 1.33 3.99 -7.61
CA GLU A 99 0.41 4.97 -8.17
C GLU A 99 1.21 6.13 -8.76
N ARG A 100 1.06 6.32 -10.07
CA ARG A 100 1.73 7.35 -10.86
C ARG A 100 0.72 8.15 -11.66
N GLY A 101 1.06 9.40 -11.95
CA GLY A 101 0.32 10.23 -12.89
C GLY A 101 -0.69 11.20 -12.27
N PHE A 102 -0.78 11.29 -10.94
CA PHE A 102 -1.71 12.17 -10.22
C PHE A 102 -3.17 11.97 -10.66
N THR A 103 -3.59 10.71 -10.84
CA THR A 103 -4.92 10.35 -11.35
C THR A 103 -6.05 10.82 -10.45
N GLY A 104 -5.76 11.06 -9.17
CA GLY A 104 -6.72 11.52 -8.16
C GLY A 104 -7.31 10.39 -7.32
N ASP A 105 -6.83 9.16 -7.51
CA ASP A 105 -7.28 7.99 -6.77
C ASP A 105 -6.75 7.99 -5.34
N LEU A 106 -5.55 8.54 -5.11
CA LEU A 106 -5.10 9.00 -3.79
C LEU A 106 -5.18 10.51 -3.64
N THR A 107 -5.75 10.92 -2.50
CA THR A 107 -5.85 12.33 -2.12
C THR A 107 -5.24 12.57 -0.75
N THR A 108 -4.72 13.78 -0.56
CA THR A 108 -4.19 14.23 0.72
C THR A 108 -5.24 14.95 1.55
N SER A 109 -5.27 14.71 2.85
CA SER A 109 -6.17 15.34 3.82
C SER A 109 -5.45 15.54 5.16
N GLY A 110 -6.04 16.30 6.08
CA GLY A 110 -5.45 16.57 7.39
C GLY A 110 -4.06 17.22 7.33
N VAL A 111 -3.77 17.96 6.26
CA VAL A 111 -2.48 18.61 6.03
C VAL A 111 -2.26 19.70 7.07
N VAL A 112 -1.22 19.53 7.88
CA VAL A 112 -0.76 20.50 8.87
C VAL A 112 0.74 20.72 8.68
N GLY A 113 1.15 21.99 8.49
CA GLY A 113 2.53 22.32 8.16
C GLY A 113 2.86 22.03 6.70
N CYS A 114 3.93 21.29 6.44
CA CYS A 114 4.38 20.90 5.10
C CYS A 114 4.86 22.06 4.21
N LEU A 115 5.20 23.21 4.81
CA LEU A 115 5.81 24.37 4.13
C LEU A 115 5.02 24.85 2.88
N GLY A 116 3.71 24.61 2.85
CA GLY A 116 2.85 24.94 1.71
C GLY A 116 3.05 24.06 0.45
N GLN A 117 3.85 23.00 0.54
CA GLN A 117 4.14 22.09 -0.58
C GLN A 117 3.00 21.10 -0.86
N VAL A 118 2.18 20.81 0.14
CA VAL A 118 1.03 19.90 0.06
C VAL A 118 -0.21 20.65 0.54
N ARG A 119 -1.36 20.39 -0.06
CA ARG A 119 -2.65 20.98 0.30
C ARG A 119 -3.71 19.90 0.44
N ASN A 120 -4.70 20.12 1.30
CA ASN A 120 -5.84 19.22 1.38
C ASN A 120 -6.55 19.12 0.02
N GLY A 121 -6.95 17.91 -0.34
CA GLY A 121 -7.57 17.55 -1.63
C GLY A 121 -6.56 17.41 -2.78
N GLN A 122 -5.26 17.61 -2.54
CA GLN A 122 -4.26 17.50 -3.60
C GLN A 122 -4.03 16.02 -3.95
N PRO A 123 -4.11 15.64 -5.24
CA PRO A 123 -3.68 14.33 -5.71
C PRO A 123 -2.21 14.09 -5.38
N ILE A 124 -1.86 12.85 -5.03
CA ILE A 124 -0.50 12.48 -4.71
C ILE A 124 -0.12 11.19 -5.44
N ASN A 125 1.15 11.03 -5.76
CA ASN A 125 1.69 9.76 -6.24
C ASN A 125 2.32 9.01 -5.08
N LEU A 126 2.10 7.70 -5.03
CA LEU A 126 2.61 6.83 -3.99
C LEU A 126 3.41 5.68 -4.60
N SER A 127 4.67 5.54 -4.16
CA SER A 127 5.48 4.37 -4.49
C SER A 127 5.99 3.74 -3.19
N MET A 128 5.60 2.48 -2.94
CA MET A 128 5.98 1.73 -1.74
C MET A 128 6.17 0.25 -2.09
N ARG A 129 7.00 -0.46 -1.32
CA ARG A 129 7.21 -1.90 -1.47
C ARG A 129 7.15 -2.56 -0.12
N LEU A 130 6.07 -3.26 0.16
CA LEU A 130 5.82 -3.91 1.43
C LEU A 130 6.22 -5.39 1.31
N GLN A 131 7.04 -5.85 2.24
CA GLN A 131 7.33 -7.27 2.39
C GLN A 131 6.18 -7.90 3.16
N LEU A 132 5.57 -8.93 2.62
CA LEU A 132 4.47 -9.64 3.27
C LEU A 132 5.01 -10.86 3.99
N THR A 133 4.43 -11.13 5.16
CA THR A 133 4.69 -12.33 5.96
C THR A 133 3.35 -12.80 6.50
N SER A 134 2.88 -13.98 6.12
CA SER A 134 1.66 -14.55 6.67
C SER A 134 1.98 -15.62 7.72
N PRO A 135 1.25 -15.68 8.85
CA PRO A 135 1.39 -16.77 9.82
C PRO A 135 0.96 -18.13 9.25
N ASP A 136 0.15 -18.12 8.18
CA ASP A 136 -0.41 -19.32 7.56
C ASP A 136 0.53 -19.95 6.50
N GLY A 137 1.71 -19.35 6.27
CA GLY A 137 2.69 -19.78 5.25
C GLY A 137 2.74 -18.82 4.06
N ASP A 138 3.38 -19.24 2.97
CA ASP A 138 3.49 -18.40 1.76
C ASP A 138 2.11 -18.15 1.14
N ILE A 139 1.88 -16.90 0.75
CA ILE A 139 0.65 -16.48 0.09
C ILE A 139 0.77 -16.83 -1.39
N ASN A 140 -0.05 -17.77 -1.86
CA ASN A 140 -0.21 -18.12 -3.27
C ASN A 140 -1.66 -17.87 -3.69
N ILE A 141 -1.84 -16.88 -4.55
CA ILE A 141 -3.08 -16.48 -5.20
C ILE A 141 -3.25 -17.24 -6.52
N SER A 142 -2.14 -17.52 -7.21
CA SER A 142 -2.06 -18.38 -8.38
C SER A 142 -2.65 -19.76 -8.07
N VAL A 143 -3.57 -20.22 -8.92
CA VAL A 143 -4.20 -21.54 -8.79
C VAL A 143 -3.24 -22.59 -9.34
N SER A 144 -2.85 -23.56 -8.52
CA SER A 144 -2.17 -24.79 -8.96
C SER A 144 -3.09 -25.70 -9.77
#